data_AF-A0AAE1HXM1-F1
#
_entry.id   AF-A0AAE1HXM1-F1
#
_cell.length_a   1.000
_cell.length_b   1.000
_cell.length_c   1.000
_cell.angle_alpha   90.00
_cell.angle_beta   90.00
_cell.angle_gamma   90.00
#
_symmetry.space_group_name_H-M   'P 1'
#
loop_
_entity.id
_entity.type
_entity.pdbx_description
1 polymer ?
#
loop_
_entity_poly.entity_id
_entity_poly.type
_entity_poly.pdbx_seq_one_letter_code
_entity_poly.pdbx_strand_id
1 'polypeptide(L)'
;MRPVVATSVLLLCVSAAAALKLTPWQWRNVDDEASQKVFFEFYSRDNRDTPEILTVAELPVDLESFNPQRPTKLLVHGWHGQQKHAQALKSAFLETSDVNVVIVNWHGVDTLIYPVAVKRVPAVSRQVADVVEYLLLQHGLRLEDLHIVGHSLGAHISGLAANYINGTIDRITGLDPAGPLFHAGPENSLSASHAAFVDVIHTCANVFGFHDPLGHVDFYPNGGNCFQPGCAVKDMTTGKCSHNRAYYLFRESILRDDTMLALPAAGDAADDLCEDVDTSGDFVPMGLHTPRSARGVYCLSTRPSEPYGYGAATPVPLAEKPTWVQTAFMWLKFLKMRQSSTEASNKENGDDLMIITIPKGRGCGNTSSPQPDSARSQDFHEFFWKSLNFPQVP
;
A
#
# COMPACT_ATOMS: atom_id res chain seq x y z
N MET A 1 -20.36 -9.73 -7.98
CA MET A 1 -18.95 -9.32 -7.78
C MET A 1 -18.74 -7.93 -8.33
N ARG A 2 -18.11 -7.02 -7.57
CA ARG A 2 -17.82 -5.64 -8.03
C ARG A 2 -16.68 -5.67 -9.09
N PRO A 3 -16.68 -4.80 -10.11
CA PRO A 3 -15.73 -4.85 -11.22
C PRO A 3 -14.24 -4.78 -10.82
N VAL A 4 -13.90 -3.99 -9.80
CA VAL A 4 -12.52 -3.85 -9.30
C VAL A 4 -11.98 -5.15 -8.72
N VAL A 5 -12.82 -5.90 -8.00
CA VAL A 5 -12.44 -7.22 -7.47
C VAL A 5 -12.12 -8.17 -8.62
N ALA A 6 -12.89 -8.12 -9.72
CA ALA A 6 -12.66 -8.99 -10.87
C ALA A 6 -11.33 -8.69 -11.60
N THR A 7 -10.95 -7.41 -11.77
CA THR A 7 -9.68 -7.03 -12.42
C THR A 7 -8.45 -7.36 -11.57
N SER A 8 -8.53 -7.10 -10.26
CA SER A 8 -7.45 -7.42 -9.32
C SER A 8 -7.23 -8.92 -9.19
N VAL A 9 -8.33 -9.68 -9.08
CA VAL A 9 -8.30 -11.14 -9.09
C VAL A 9 -7.72 -11.66 -10.39
N LEU A 10 -8.06 -11.11 -11.56
CA LEU A 10 -7.50 -11.57 -12.82
C LEU A 10 -5.98 -11.37 -12.90
N LEU A 11 -5.47 -10.19 -12.49
CA LEU A 11 -4.03 -9.90 -12.48
C LEU A 11 -3.27 -10.89 -11.59
N LEU A 12 -3.76 -11.08 -10.36
CA LEU A 12 -3.13 -11.99 -9.43
C LEU A 12 -3.29 -13.45 -9.87
N CYS A 13 -4.41 -13.86 -10.47
CA CYS A 13 -4.62 -15.19 -11.02
C CYS A 13 -3.67 -15.51 -12.18
N VAL A 14 -3.48 -14.57 -13.12
CA VAL A 14 -2.51 -14.72 -14.22
C VAL A 14 -1.10 -14.85 -13.65
N SER A 15 -0.78 -14.03 -12.64
CA SER A 15 0.49 -14.14 -11.92
C SER A 15 0.64 -15.48 -11.19
N ALA A 16 -0.41 -16.01 -10.57
CA ALA A 16 -0.41 -17.30 -9.88
C ALA A 16 -0.16 -18.45 -10.87
N ALA A 17 -0.84 -18.41 -12.01
CA ALA A 17 -0.68 -19.40 -13.07
C ALA A 17 0.73 -19.36 -13.66
N ALA A 18 1.36 -18.18 -13.75
CA ALA A 18 2.77 -18.06 -14.13
C ALA A 18 3.70 -18.68 -13.07
N ALA A 19 3.44 -18.44 -11.78
CA ALA A 19 4.21 -19.00 -10.68
C ALA A 19 4.16 -20.54 -10.62
N LEU A 20 3.01 -21.15 -10.95
CA LEU A 20 2.84 -22.60 -11.04
C LEU A 20 3.66 -23.26 -12.16
N LYS A 21 4.12 -22.50 -13.15
CA LYS A 21 4.97 -23.01 -14.25
C LYS A 21 6.45 -23.04 -13.88
N LEU A 22 6.85 -22.49 -12.73
CA LEU A 22 8.24 -22.47 -12.29
C LEU A 22 8.66 -23.85 -11.75
N THR A 23 9.88 -24.26 -12.11
CA THR A 23 10.48 -25.50 -11.63
C THR A 23 10.88 -25.41 -10.15
N PRO A 24 11.02 -26.55 -9.44
CA PRO A 24 11.52 -26.55 -8.06
C PRO A 24 12.89 -25.89 -7.90
N TRP A 25 13.76 -25.98 -8.90
CA TRP A 25 15.06 -25.30 -8.90
C TRP A 25 14.91 -23.78 -9.00
N GLN A 26 14.05 -23.29 -9.91
CA GLN A 26 13.76 -21.86 -10.02
C GLN A 26 13.19 -21.30 -8.71
N TRP A 27 12.33 -22.06 -8.03
CA TRP A 27 11.80 -21.68 -6.73
C TRP A 27 12.86 -21.64 -5.61
N ARG A 28 13.88 -22.50 -5.66
CA ARG A 28 14.95 -22.54 -4.64
C ARG A 28 15.94 -21.38 -4.77
N ASN A 29 16.18 -20.90 -5.99
CA ASN A 29 17.18 -19.86 -6.25
C ASN A 29 16.57 -18.45 -6.36
N VAL A 30 15.31 -18.29 -5.95
CA VAL A 30 14.61 -16.99 -5.96
C VAL A 30 15.34 -15.95 -5.10
N ASP A 31 15.99 -16.39 -4.03
CA ASP A 31 16.71 -15.56 -3.06
C ASP A 31 18.05 -15.06 -3.61
N ASP A 32 18.78 -15.91 -4.34
CA ASP A 32 20.08 -15.57 -4.95
C ASP A 32 19.95 -14.50 -6.03
N GLU A 33 18.82 -14.46 -6.75
CA GLU A 33 18.54 -13.41 -7.72
C GLU A 33 18.13 -12.09 -7.06
N ALA A 34 17.57 -12.14 -5.85
CA ALA A 34 17.14 -10.96 -5.11
C ALA A 34 18.30 -10.25 -4.39
N SER A 35 19.35 -10.99 -4.01
CA SER A 35 20.51 -10.47 -3.29
C SER A 35 21.46 -9.59 -4.14
N GLN A 36 21.39 -9.67 -5.47
CA GLN A 36 22.37 -8.99 -6.34
C GLN A 36 21.87 -7.70 -7.02
N LYS A 37 20.62 -7.26 -6.75
CA LYS A 37 19.98 -6.20 -7.57
C LYS A 37 19.19 -5.16 -6.77
N VAL A 38 19.36 -5.11 -5.44
CA VAL A 38 18.79 -4.03 -4.64
C VAL A 38 19.79 -2.89 -4.57
N PHE A 39 19.34 -1.71 -4.98
CA PHE A 39 20.10 -0.47 -4.91
C PHE A 39 19.52 0.43 -3.82
N PHE A 40 20.39 1.16 -3.16
CA PHE A 40 20.00 2.14 -2.16
C PHE A 40 20.43 3.50 -2.64
N GLU A 41 19.46 4.40 -2.82
CA GLU A 41 19.72 5.73 -3.35
C GLU A 41 19.70 6.71 -2.18
N PHE A 42 20.89 7.21 -1.83
CA PHE A 42 21.05 8.20 -0.77
C PHE A 42 20.85 9.62 -1.31
N TYR A 43 20.00 10.38 -0.62
CA TYR A 43 19.70 11.77 -0.89
C TYR A 43 19.76 12.59 0.40
N SER A 44 20.02 13.88 0.23
CA SER A 44 19.97 14.93 1.24
C SER A 44 19.54 16.22 0.55
N ARG A 45 19.49 17.33 1.29
CA ARG A 45 19.24 18.65 0.69
C ARG A 45 20.36 19.10 -0.24
N ASP A 46 21.56 18.53 -0.10
CA ASP A 46 22.75 18.88 -0.86
C ASP A 46 22.81 18.15 -2.22
N ASN A 47 22.13 17.00 -2.35
CA ASN A 47 22.09 16.17 -3.57
C ASN A 47 20.66 15.69 -3.90
N ARG A 48 19.71 16.63 -4.00
CA ARG A 48 18.26 16.33 -4.17
C ARG A 48 17.89 15.53 -5.43
N ASP A 49 18.62 15.78 -6.51
CA ASP A 49 18.27 15.30 -7.86
C ASP A 49 19.15 14.13 -8.33
N THR A 50 20.35 13.99 -7.78
CA THR A 50 21.31 12.94 -8.15
C THR A 50 21.74 12.20 -6.89
N PRO A 51 21.28 10.96 -6.68
CA PRO A 51 21.64 10.20 -5.49
C PRO A 51 23.07 9.69 -5.55
N GLU A 52 23.60 9.40 -4.37
CA GLU A 52 24.70 8.45 -4.23
C GLU A 52 24.11 7.03 -4.19
N ILE A 53 24.59 6.16 -5.07
CA ILE A 53 24.10 4.79 -5.20
C ILE A 53 24.95 3.88 -4.32
N LEU A 54 24.30 3.17 -3.41
CA LEU A 54 24.90 2.16 -2.55
C LEU A 54 24.37 0.78 -2.95
N THR A 55 25.23 -0.23 -2.84
CA THR A 55 24.85 -1.64 -2.90
C THR A 55 25.48 -2.37 -1.73
N VAL A 56 24.86 -3.44 -1.23
CA VAL A 56 25.42 -4.22 -0.11
C VAL A 56 26.80 -4.81 -0.46
N ALA A 57 27.05 -5.10 -1.74
CA ALA A 57 28.34 -5.61 -2.20
C ALA A 57 29.46 -4.56 -2.21
N GLU A 58 29.11 -3.28 -2.36
CA GLU A 58 30.06 -2.18 -2.57
C GLU A 58 29.70 -0.98 -1.69
N LEU A 59 29.52 -1.22 -0.39
CA LEU A 59 29.33 -0.14 0.58
C LEU A 59 30.63 0.65 0.73
N PRO A 60 30.62 1.98 0.56
CA PRO A 60 31.83 2.79 0.67
C PRO A 60 32.35 2.78 2.11
N VAL A 61 33.65 3.02 2.31
CA VAL A 61 34.21 3.14 3.67
C VAL A 61 33.70 4.43 4.34
N ASP A 62 33.63 5.50 3.57
CA ASP A 62 33.12 6.80 4.01
C ASP A 62 31.96 7.25 3.11
N LEU A 63 30.89 7.74 3.71
CA LEU A 63 29.71 8.30 3.04
C LEU A 63 29.61 9.75 3.49
N GLU A 64 30.50 10.60 2.98
CA GLU A 64 30.72 11.97 3.45
C GLU A 64 29.44 12.84 3.46
N SER A 65 28.48 12.52 2.59
CA SER A 65 27.20 13.22 2.48
C SER A 65 26.19 12.83 3.57
N PHE A 66 26.41 11.72 4.28
CA PHE A 66 25.60 11.29 5.41
C PHE A 66 25.91 12.13 6.63
N ASN A 67 24.88 12.68 7.27
CA ASN A 67 25.03 13.44 8.51
C ASN A 67 24.28 12.75 9.66
N PRO A 68 24.97 12.17 10.66
CA PRO A 68 24.33 11.47 11.78
C PRO A 68 23.47 12.35 12.68
N GLN A 69 23.61 13.68 12.60
CA GLN A 69 22.77 14.61 13.36
C GLN A 69 21.41 14.86 12.70
N ARG A 70 21.23 14.40 11.46
CA ARG A 70 19.97 14.51 10.72
C ARG A 70 19.13 13.24 10.92
N PRO A 71 17.80 13.36 11.13
CA PRO A 71 16.93 12.20 11.09
C PRO A 71 17.00 11.48 9.75
N THR A 72 16.88 10.15 9.77
CA THR A 72 17.01 9.32 8.57
C THR A 72 15.68 8.71 8.16
N LYS A 73 15.28 8.96 6.92
CA LYS A 73 14.03 8.47 6.31
C LYS A 73 14.36 7.41 5.28
N LEU A 74 13.99 6.16 5.54
CA LEU A 74 14.21 5.05 4.61
C LEU A 74 12.88 4.71 3.91
N LEU A 75 12.84 4.80 2.58
CA LEU A 75 11.61 4.74 1.79
C LEU A 75 11.60 3.48 0.93
N VAL A 76 10.64 2.58 1.15
CA VAL A 76 10.58 1.26 0.49
C VAL A 76 9.37 1.17 -0.42
N HIS A 77 9.61 0.82 -1.69
CA HIS A 77 8.55 0.67 -2.67
C HIS A 77 7.82 -0.67 -2.65
N GLY A 78 6.64 -0.67 -3.27
CA GLY A 78 5.84 -1.85 -3.52
C GLY A 78 6.16 -2.56 -4.83
N TRP A 79 5.34 -3.58 -5.12
CA TRP A 79 5.38 -4.34 -6.37
C TRP A 79 5.06 -3.46 -7.59
N HIS A 80 5.95 -3.40 -8.57
CA HIS A 80 5.86 -2.52 -9.73
C HIS A 80 5.74 -1.03 -9.36
N GLY A 81 6.32 -0.63 -8.23
CA GLY A 81 6.27 0.76 -7.76
C GLY A 81 7.06 1.72 -8.65
N GLN A 82 8.09 1.22 -9.35
CA GLN A 82 9.05 2.02 -10.15
C GLN A 82 9.48 3.30 -9.41
N GLN A 83 9.60 3.20 -8.08
CA GLN A 83 9.93 4.26 -7.13
C GLN A 83 9.06 5.54 -7.13
N LYS A 84 8.00 5.66 -7.94
CA LYS A 84 7.27 6.95 -8.08
C LYS A 84 6.77 7.50 -6.75
N HIS A 85 6.26 6.62 -5.88
CA HIS A 85 5.79 6.99 -4.55
C HIS A 85 6.98 7.32 -3.62
N ALA A 86 8.10 6.59 -3.68
CA ALA A 86 9.28 6.85 -2.86
C ALA A 86 9.94 8.19 -3.24
N GLN A 87 10.04 8.49 -4.53
CA GLN A 87 10.51 9.78 -5.03
C GLN A 87 9.59 10.93 -4.61
N ALA A 88 8.27 10.73 -4.64
CA ALA A 88 7.32 11.75 -4.18
C ALA A 88 7.44 12.05 -2.68
N LEU A 89 7.66 11.01 -1.86
CA LEU A 89 7.90 11.16 -0.42
C LEU A 89 9.27 11.79 -0.12
N LYS A 90 10.32 11.37 -0.83
CA LYS A 90 11.66 11.97 -0.77
C LYS A 90 11.59 13.47 -1.01
N SER A 91 10.93 13.90 -2.08
CA SER A 91 10.78 15.33 -2.39
C SER A 91 10.06 16.08 -1.26
N ALA A 92 8.98 15.53 -0.72
CA ALA A 92 8.26 16.16 0.39
C ALA A 92 9.09 16.27 1.67
N PHE A 93 9.86 15.23 2.01
CA PHE A 93 10.76 15.27 3.17
C PHE A 93 11.89 16.29 3.00
N LEU A 94 12.55 16.32 1.83
CA LEU A 94 13.66 17.25 1.57
C LEU A 94 13.18 18.71 1.42
N GLU A 95 11.93 18.92 1.01
CA GLU A 95 11.29 20.23 0.96
C GLU A 95 11.05 20.79 2.37
N THR A 96 10.58 19.97 3.29
CA THR A 96 10.11 20.41 4.62
C THR A 96 11.15 20.32 5.71
N SER A 97 12.09 19.37 5.62
CA SER A 97 13.02 19.03 6.71
C SER A 97 14.47 18.85 6.23
N ASP A 98 15.44 19.07 7.12
CA ASP A 98 16.84 18.71 6.87
C ASP A 98 17.09 17.27 7.36
N VAL A 99 17.00 16.32 6.43
CA VAL A 99 17.02 14.88 6.72
C VAL A 99 17.91 14.13 5.74
N ASN A 100 18.39 12.98 6.18
CA ASN A 100 18.94 11.96 5.29
C ASN A 100 17.76 11.16 4.70
N VAL A 101 17.75 10.90 3.40
CA VAL A 101 16.72 10.08 2.76
C VAL A 101 17.39 8.94 1.99
N VAL A 102 16.96 7.71 2.25
CA VAL A 102 17.42 6.51 1.53
C VAL A 102 16.24 5.88 0.83
N ILE A 103 16.25 5.81 -0.51
CA ILE A 103 15.25 5.04 -1.25
C ILE A 103 15.79 3.62 -1.46
N VAL A 104 15.00 2.62 -1.07
CA VAL A 104 15.26 1.21 -1.37
C VAL A 104 14.67 0.88 -2.72
N ASN A 105 15.53 0.77 -3.72
CA ASN A 105 15.18 0.40 -5.08
C ASN A 105 15.42 -1.11 -5.29
N TRP A 106 14.35 -1.88 -5.21
CA TRP A 106 14.32 -3.31 -5.50
C TRP A 106 13.55 -3.59 -6.79
N HIS A 107 13.47 -2.62 -7.69
CA HIS A 107 12.87 -2.83 -9.00
C HIS A 107 13.68 -3.86 -9.81
N GLY A 108 12.98 -4.76 -10.48
CA GLY A 108 13.60 -5.90 -11.18
C GLY A 108 13.81 -7.11 -10.26
N VAL A 109 13.93 -6.89 -8.94
CA VAL A 109 13.79 -7.96 -7.94
C VAL A 109 12.32 -8.27 -7.70
N ASP A 110 11.45 -7.26 -7.75
CA ASP A 110 10.00 -7.39 -7.58
C ASP A 110 9.30 -8.26 -8.65
N THR A 111 9.84 -8.38 -9.86
CA THR A 111 9.34 -9.21 -10.99
C THR A 111 7.89 -8.96 -11.41
N LEU A 112 7.50 -9.51 -12.58
CA LEU A 112 6.11 -9.55 -13.03
C LEU A 112 5.24 -10.59 -12.29
N ILE A 113 5.84 -11.47 -11.47
CA ILE A 113 5.16 -12.61 -10.86
C ILE A 113 5.02 -12.35 -9.35
N TYR A 114 3.86 -11.89 -8.92
CA TYR A 114 3.55 -11.52 -7.54
C TYR A 114 3.96 -12.58 -6.49
N PRO A 115 3.63 -13.88 -6.62
CA PRO A 115 4.10 -14.88 -5.64
C PRO A 115 5.63 -14.97 -5.52
N VAL A 116 6.36 -14.74 -6.62
CA VAL A 116 7.83 -14.68 -6.59
C VAL A 116 8.29 -13.40 -5.90
N ALA A 117 7.63 -12.27 -6.15
CA ALA A 117 7.88 -11.01 -5.45
C ALA A 117 7.73 -11.16 -3.94
N VAL A 118 6.64 -11.79 -3.50
CA VAL A 118 6.35 -12.09 -2.08
C VAL A 118 7.46 -12.94 -1.49
N LYS A 119 7.87 -14.02 -2.18
CA LYS A 119 8.95 -14.88 -1.70
C LYS A 119 10.29 -14.15 -1.54
N ARG A 120 10.54 -13.09 -2.32
CA ARG A 120 11.78 -12.28 -2.24
C ARG A 120 11.79 -11.26 -1.11
N VAL A 121 10.64 -10.94 -0.52
CA VAL A 121 10.52 -9.92 0.53
C VAL A 121 11.51 -10.14 1.69
N PRO A 122 11.66 -11.36 2.26
CA PRO A 122 12.66 -11.58 3.32
C PRO A 122 14.10 -11.31 2.88
N ALA A 123 14.47 -11.70 1.65
CA ALA A 123 15.82 -11.46 1.11
C ALA A 123 16.12 -9.97 0.89
N VAL A 124 15.12 -9.19 0.45
CA VAL A 124 15.25 -7.72 0.35
C VAL A 124 15.32 -7.10 1.74
N SER A 125 14.54 -7.60 2.70
CA SER A 125 14.52 -7.12 4.10
C SER A 125 15.88 -7.27 4.79
N ARG A 126 16.58 -8.38 4.54
CA ARG A 126 17.96 -8.59 5.02
C ARG A 126 18.92 -7.53 4.47
N GLN A 127 18.86 -7.23 3.18
CA GLN A 127 19.71 -6.18 2.59
C GLN A 127 19.37 -4.78 3.14
N VAL A 128 18.10 -4.50 3.42
CA VAL A 128 17.71 -3.25 4.09
C VAL A 128 18.34 -3.17 5.49
N ALA A 129 18.33 -4.27 6.24
CA ALA A 129 19.00 -4.34 7.53
C ALA A 129 20.52 -4.17 7.41
N ASP A 130 21.18 -4.80 6.43
CA ASP A 130 22.62 -4.66 6.19
C ASP A 130 23.02 -3.19 5.98
N VAL A 131 22.23 -2.43 5.20
CA VAL A 131 22.47 -0.99 4.98
C VAL A 131 22.21 -0.18 6.24
N VAL A 132 21.18 -0.50 7.01
CA VAL A 132 20.92 0.19 8.29
C VAL A 132 22.04 -0.07 9.28
N GLU A 133 22.52 -1.31 9.42
CA GLU A 133 23.65 -1.66 10.28
C GLU A 133 24.94 -0.98 9.83
N TYR A 134 25.19 -0.90 8.52
CA TYR A 134 26.30 -0.14 7.98
C TYR A 134 26.24 1.35 8.38
N LEU A 135 25.08 2.00 8.23
CA LEU A 135 24.90 3.40 8.64
C LEU A 135 25.03 3.59 10.15
N LEU A 136 24.55 2.63 10.95
CA LEU A 136 24.65 2.61 12.41
C LEU A 136 26.11 2.50 12.87
N LEU A 137 26.84 1.50 12.34
CA LEU A 137 28.16 1.14 12.82
C LEU A 137 29.28 2.04 12.27
N GLN A 138 29.15 2.49 11.02
CA GLN A 138 30.20 3.26 10.34
C GLN A 138 29.91 4.76 10.31
N HIS A 139 28.63 5.15 10.28
CA HIS A 139 28.23 6.55 10.05
C HIS A 139 27.50 7.21 11.21
N GLY A 140 27.30 6.49 12.32
CA GLY A 140 26.73 7.04 13.54
C GLY A 140 25.23 7.32 13.48
N LEU A 141 24.49 6.66 12.56
CA LEU A 141 23.03 6.66 12.59
C LEU A 141 22.53 6.25 13.98
N ARG A 142 21.56 6.98 14.54
CA ARG A 142 20.85 6.54 15.75
C ARG A 142 19.52 5.91 15.37
N LEU A 143 19.21 4.71 15.88
CA LEU A 143 17.94 4.04 15.60
C LEU A 143 16.72 4.83 16.10
N GLU A 144 16.90 5.65 17.15
CA GLU A 144 15.89 6.60 17.66
C GLU A 144 15.56 7.75 16.68
N ASP A 145 16.37 7.94 15.63
CA ASP A 145 16.13 8.91 14.56
C ASP A 145 15.74 8.25 13.22
N LEU A 146 15.63 6.92 13.20
CA LEU A 146 15.32 6.15 12.00
C LEU A 146 13.81 5.98 11.83
N HIS A 147 13.30 6.43 10.68
CA HIS A 147 11.91 6.23 10.28
C HIS A 147 11.86 5.53 8.93
N ILE A 148 11.34 4.30 8.91
CA ILE A 148 11.13 3.54 7.68
C ILE A 148 9.68 3.71 7.20
N VAL A 149 9.48 4.02 5.93
CA VAL A 149 8.16 4.16 5.31
C VAL A 149 8.05 3.20 4.13
N GLY A 150 7.17 2.21 4.25
CA GLY A 150 7.00 1.18 3.24
C GLY A 150 5.61 1.19 2.62
N HIS A 151 5.51 1.13 1.29
CA HIS A 151 4.23 1.01 0.56
C HIS A 151 4.01 -0.41 0.04
N SER A 152 2.79 -0.96 0.17
CA SER A 152 2.44 -2.28 -0.36
C SER A 152 3.39 -3.37 0.19
N LEU A 153 4.04 -4.18 -0.68
CA LEU A 153 5.11 -5.13 -0.27
C LEU A 153 6.24 -4.45 0.51
N GLY A 154 6.52 -3.17 0.24
CA GLY A 154 7.52 -2.39 0.95
C GLY A 154 7.21 -2.22 2.44
N ALA A 155 5.94 -2.24 2.84
CA ALA A 155 5.56 -2.20 4.26
C ALA A 155 6.05 -3.46 5.00
N HIS A 156 5.91 -4.63 4.38
CA HIS A 156 6.42 -5.89 4.94
C HIS A 156 7.94 -5.93 4.92
N ILE A 157 8.58 -5.44 3.85
CA ILE A 157 10.04 -5.30 3.81
C ILE A 157 10.53 -4.43 4.97
N SER A 158 9.83 -3.33 5.26
CA SER A 158 10.17 -2.41 6.35
C SER A 158 10.08 -3.07 7.72
N GLY A 159 9.00 -3.81 7.99
CA GLY A 159 8.81 -4.54 9.25
C GLY A 159 9.82 -5.67 9.41
N LEU A 160 9.95 -6.53 8.40
CA LEU A 160 10.83 -7.70 8.46
C LEU A 160 12.31 -7.31 8.51
N ALA A 161 12.72 -6.16 7.99
CA ALA A 161 14.08 -5.65 8.16
C ALA A 161 14.42 -5.45 9.65
N ALA A 162 13.45 -5.03 10.47
CA ALA A 162 13.65 -4.85 11.90
C ALA A 162 14.03 -6.13 12.65
N ASN A 163 13.61 -7.31 12.16
CA ASN A 163 13.98 -8.60 12.75
C ASN A 163 15.48 -8.90 12.64
N TYR A 164 16.19 -8.20 11.74
CA TYR A 164 17.62 -8.39 11.50
C TYR A 164 18.48 -7.25 12.04
N ILE A 165 17.87 -6.16 12.53
CA ILE A 165 18.60 -4.99 13.06
C ILE A 165 18.70 -5.13 14.57
N ASN A 166 19.92 -5.08 15.11
CA ASN A 166 20.09 -5.09 16.56
C ASN A 166 19.72 -3.73 17.18
N GLY A 167 18.58 -3.68 17.87
CA GLY A 167 18.08 -2.50 18.58
C GLY A 167 16.62 -2.20 18.24
N THR A 168 16.15 -1.01 18.61
CA THR A 168 14.76 -0.61 18.36
C THR A 168 14.73 0.60 17.44
N ILE A 169 14.14 0.42 16.27
CA ILE A 169 13.85 1.49 15.30
C ILE A 169 12.80 2.43 15.92
N ASP A 170 12.94 3.75 15.77
CA ASP A 170 11.95 4.71 16.27
C ASP A 170 10.58 4.52 15.64
N ARG A 171 10.52 4.48 14.30
CA ARG A 171 9.25 4.43 13.59
C ARG A 171 9.26 3.57 12.34
N ILE A 172 8.18 2.83 12.15
CA ILE A 172 7.82 2.27 10.85
C ILE A 172 6.41 2.73 10.46
N THR A 173 6.26 3.27 9.25
CA THR A 173 4.95 3.59 8.69
C THR A 173 4.61 2.64 7.54
N GLY A 174 3.51 1.90 7.67
CA GLY A 174 2.97 1.03 6.63
C GLY A 174 1.92 1.76 5.78
N LEU A 175 2.19 1.93 4.50
CA LEU A 175 1.28 2.57 3.55
C LEU A 175 0.56 1.50 2.73
N ASP A 176 -0.67 1.18 3.11
CA ASP A 176 -1.52 0.13 2.56
C ASP A 176 -0.76 -1.19 2.35
N PRO A 177 -0.29 -1.84 3.45
CA PRO A 177 0.52 -3.07 3.38
C PRO A 177 -0.16 -4.13 2.52
N ALA A 178 0.58 -4.94 1.76
CA ALA A 178 -0.05 -5.88 0.81
C ALA A 178 -0.77 -7.04 1.52
N GLY A 179 -2.04 -7.28 1.18
CA GLY A 179 -2.82 -8.38 1.74
C GLY A 179 -2.50 -9.76 1.16
N PRO A 180 -2.48 -9.96 -0.17
CA PRO A 180 -2.40 -11.29 -0.76
C PRO A 180 -1.10 -12.02 -0.40
N LEU A 181 -1.22 -13.27 0.06
CA LEU A 181 -0.11 -14.15 0.48
C LEU A 181 0.63 -13.71 1.75
N PHE A 182 0.08 -12.79 2.53
CA PHE A 182 0.60 -12.43 3.85
C PHE A 182 -0.35 -12.90 4.95
N HIS A 183 0.23 -13.22 6.10
CA HIS A 183 -0.50 -13.52 7.32
C HIS A 183 0.04 -12.63 8.45
N ALA A 184 -0.85 -12.23 9.36
CA ALA A 184 -0.49 -11.41 10.50
C ALA A 184 0.54 -12.15 11.37
N GLY A 185 1.59 -11.45 11.77
CA GLY A 185 2.64 -11.98 12.64
C GLY A 185 4.02 -11.44 12.28
N PRO A 186 4.87 -11.18 13.29
CA PRO A 186 6.14 -10.49 13.11
C PRO A 186 7.15 -11.24 12.23
N GLU A 187 6.97 -12.54 12.04
CA GLU A 187 7.81 -13.38 11.16
C GLU A 187 7.43 -13.25 9.68
N ASN A 188 6.19 -12.84 9.38
CA ASN A 188 5.61 -12.94 8.04
C ASN A 188 5.23 -11.58 7.44
N SER A 189 4.77 -10.64 8.26
CA SER A 189 4.22 -9.35 7.83
C SER A 189 4.60 -8.24 8.80
N LEU A 190 4.24 -7.00 8.48
CA LEU A 190 4.51 -5.85 9.35
C LEU A 190 3.77 -6.05 10.67
N SER A 191 4.40 -5.73 11.79
CA SER A 191 3.82 -5.89 13.13
C SER A 191 4.20 -4.72 14.04
N ALA A 192 3.36 -4.43 15.03
CA ALA A 192 3.62 -3.44 16.06
C ALA A 192 4.96 -3.67 16.78
N SER A 193 5.44 -4.91 16.89
CA SER A 193 6.72 -5.22 17.56
C SER A 193 7.98 -4.80 16.79
N HIS A 194 7.85 -4.40 15.52
CA HIS A 194 9.01 -4.08 14.67
C HIS A 194 9.66 -2.72 14.93
N ALA A 195 9.02 -1.84 15.69
CA ALA A 195 9.59 -0.54 16.06
C ALA A 195 8.99 -0.04 17.37
N ALA A 196 9.58 1.00 17.96
CA ALA A 196 9.02 1.70 19.11
C ALA A 196 7.63 2.28 18.80
N PHE A 197 7.39 2.65 17.54
CA PHE A 197 6.08 3.08 17.05
C PHE A 197 5.84 2.59 15.62
N VAL A 198 4.66 2.01 15.39
CA VAL A 198 4.26 1.50 14.06
C VAL A 198 2.89 2.07 13.74
N ASP A 199 2.78 2.84 12.67
CA ASP A 199 1.52 3.42 12.21
C ASP A 199 1.18 2.97 10.80
N VAL A 200 -0.07 2.64 10.54
CA VAL A 200 -0.49 2.03 9.27
C VAL A 200 -1.65 2.81 8.67
N ILE A 201 -1.62 3.03 7.35
CA ILE A 201 -2.70 3.71 6.61
C ILE A 201 -3.29 2.72 5.61
N HIS A 202 -4.54 2.30 5.84
CA HIS A 202 -5.28 1.36 5.00
C HIS A 202 -6.18 2.13 4.03
N THR A 203 -5.97 1.96 2.72
CA THR A 203 -6.73 2.65 1.67
C THR A 203 -7.34 1.72 0.62
N CYS A 204 -6.98 0.45 0.62
CA CYS A 204 -7.56 -0.57 -0.24
C CYS A 204 -7.59 -1.94 0.47
N ALA A 205 -7.99 -1.94 1.74
CA ALA A 205 -8.13 -3.14 2.57
C ALA A 205 -9.03 -4.20 1.88
N ASN A 206 -8.76 -5.48 2.15
CA ASN A 206 -9.43 -6.66 1.57
C ASN A 206 -9.27 -6.88 0.05
N VAL A 207 -8.65 -5.96 -0.70
CA VAL A 207 -8.46 -6.10 -2.15
C VAL A 207 -6.98 -6.19 -2.51
N PHE A 208 -6.22 -5.13 -2.21
CA PHE A 208 -4.77 -5.13 -2.35
C PHE A 208 -4.08 -4.93 -1.01
N GLY A 209 -4.70 -4.15 -0.12
CA GLY A 209 -4.25 -3.91 1.23
C GLY A 209 -4.62 -5.04 2.18
N PHE A 210 -3.78 -5.25 3.19
CA PHE A 210 -4.05 -6.04 4.37
C PHE A 210 -5.26 -5.45 5.10
N HIS A 211 -6.12 -6.29 5.64
CA HIS A 211 -7.35 -5.81 6.28
C HIS A 211 -7.15 -5.49 7.75
N ASP A 212 -6.61 -6.44 8.49
CA ASP A 212 -6.54 -6.37 9.93
C ASP A 212 -5.48 -5.37 10.39
N PRO A 213 -5.63 -4.80 11.60
CA PRO A 213 -4.62 -3.92 12.18
C PRO A 213 -3.25 -4.60 12.27
N LEU A 214 -2.20 -3.88 11.87
CA LEU A 214 -0.82 -4.38 11.89
C LEU A 214 0.10 -3.53 12.80
N GLY A 215 -0.33 -2.33 13.17
CA GLY A 215 0.49 -1.37 13.88
C GLY A 215 0.14 -1.21 15.36
N HIS A 216 0.81 -0.25 15.98
CA HIS A 216 0.36 0.35 17.23
C HIS A 216 -0.93 1.17 17.01
N VAL A 217 -1.00 1.84 15.86
CA VAL A 217 -2.16 2.61 15.42
C VAL A 217 -2.43 2.35 13.95
N ASP A 218 -3.70 2.15 13.60
CA ASP A 218 -4.13 1.82 12.25
C ASP A 218 -5.23 2.79 11.80
N PHE A 219 -5.00 3.46 10.68
CA PHE A 219 -5.91 4.44 10.11
C PHE A 219 -6.64 3.88 8.89
N TYR A 220 -7.96 4.07 8.84
CA TYR A 220 -8.82 3.63 7.74
C TYR A 220 -9.54 4.84 7.12
N PRO A 221 -8.83 5.70 6.35
CA PRO A 221 -9.44 6.78 5.62
C PRO A 221 -10.56 6.29 4.70
N ASN A 222 -11.74 6.91 4.83
CA ASN A 222 -12.97 6.57 4.12
C ASN A 222 -13.38 5.09 4.34
N GLY A 223 -13.14 4.58 5.56
CA GLY A 223 -13.38 3.20 5.96
C GLY A 223 -12.41 2.19 5.34
N GLY A 224 -11.24 2.63 4.87
CA GLY A 224 -10.20 1.77 4.28
C GLY A 224 -10.58 1.09 2.96
N ASN A 225 -11.73 1.44 2.41
CA ASN A 225 -12.30 0.82 1.22
C ASN A 225 -11.43 1.03 -0.02
N CYS A 226 -11.35 0.01 -0.89
CA CYS A 226 -10.72 0.12 -2.21
C CYS A 226 -11.56 0.89 -3.27
N PHE A 227 -12.19 1.97 -2.83
CA PHE A 227 -12.92 2.96 -3.62
C PHE A 227 -12.75 4.33 -2.95
N GLN A 228 -11.51 4.74 -2.77
CA GLN A 228 -11.18 6.03 -2.19
C GLN A 228 -11.82 7.16 -3.02
N PRO A 229 -12.27 8.27 -2.41
CA PRO A 229 -12.87 9.39 -3.13
C PRO A 229 -11.99 9.82 -4.31
N GLY A 230 -12.58 9.93 -5.51
CA GLY A 230 -11.85 10.28 -6.75
C GLY A 230 -11.11 9.13 -7.45
N CYS A 231 -11.12 7.91 -6.90
CA CYS A 231 -10.44 6.75 -7.49
C CYS A 231 -11.34 5.80 -8.29
N ALA A 232 -12.68 5.89 -8.20
CA ALA A 232 -13.61 4.91 -8.78
C ALA A 232 -13.33 4.52 -10.25
N VAL A 233 -13.06 5.49 -11.11
CA VAL A 233 -12.74 5.24 -12.54
C VAL A 233 -11.37 4.62 -12.70
N LYS A 234 -10.38 5.16 -11.97
CA LYS A 234 -8.98 4.74 -12.06
C LYS A 234 -8.75 3.36 -11.47
N ASP A 235 -9.50 2.95 -10.46
CA ASP A 235 -9.44 1.59 -9.93
C ASP A 235 -10.04 0.58 -10.91
N MET A 236 -11.05 0.98 -11.68
CA MET A 236 -11.59 0.11 -12.72
C MET A 236 -10.72 0.00 -13.96
N THR A 237 -9.80 0.93 -14.20
CA THR A 237 -8.92 0.90 -15.37
C THR A 237 -7.51 0.42 -15.03
N THR A 238 -6.93 0.93 -13.94
CA THR A 238 -5.55 0.67 -13.53
C THR A 238 -5.44 -0.23 -12.31
N GLY A 239 -6.51 -0.37 -11.52
CA GLY A 239 -6.52 -1.13 -10.27
C GLY A 239 -5.69 -0.53 -9.13
N LYS A 240 -4.97 0.58 -9.31
CA LYS A 240 -3.96 1.02 -8.33
C LYS A 240 -4.27 2.35 -7.64
N CYS A 241 -5.37 3.04 -7.95
CA CYS A 241 -5.58 4.40 -7.42
C CYS A 241 -5.84 4.39 -5.91
N SER A 242 -6.78 3.55 -5.44
CA SER A 242 -7.06 3.42 -4.02
C SER A 242 -5.86 2.87 -3.26
N HIS A 243 -5.15 1.87 -3.82
CA HIS A 243 -3.93 1.34 -3.21
C HIS A 243 -2.81 2.39 -3.09
N ASN A 244 -2.68 3.26 -4.09
CA ASN A 244 -1.72 4.36 -4.08
C ASN A 244 -2.17 5.55 -3.21
N ARG A 245 -3.44 5.60 -2.77
CA ARG A 245 -3.95 6.73 -2.00
C ARG A 245 -3.19 6.87 -0.68
N ALA A 246 -2.76 5.78 -0.05
CA ALA A 246 -2.01 5.84 1.21
C ALA A 246 -0.77 6.74 1.14
N TYR A 247 0.06 6.62 0.09
CA TYR A 247 1.24 7.49 0.00
C TYR A 247 0.91 8.93 -0.37
N TYR A 248 -0.19 9.18 -1.10
CA TYR A 248 -0.63 10.55 -1.36
C TYR A 248 -1.10 11.24 -0.07
N LEU A 249 -1.85 10.53 0.78
CA LEU A 249 -2.30 11.04 2.07
C LEU A 249 -1.11 11.27 3.00
N PHE A 250 -0.18 10.32 3.06
CA PHE A 250 1.03 10.47 3.86
C PHE A 250 1.92 11.62 3.35
N ARG A 251 2.10 11.76 2.03
CA ARG A 251 2.81 12.89 1.42
C ARG A 251 2.19 14.22 1.84
N GLU A 252 0.87 14.35 1.78
CA GLU A 252 0.20 15.58 2.21
C GLU A 252 0.43 15.88 3.68
N SER A 253 0.43 14.85 4.55
CA SER A 253 0.72 15.03 5.99
C SER A 253 2.16 15.48 6.28
N ILE A 254 3.10 15.27 5.34
CA ILE A 254 4.47 15.81 5.45
C ILE A 254 4.47 17.30 5.07
N LEU A 255 3.69 17.67 4.05
CA LEU A 255 3.66 19.03 3.51
C LEU A 255 2.75 19.98 4.28
N ARG A 256 1.79 19.45 5.03
CA ARG A 256 0.73 20.22 5.68
C ARG A 256 0.40 19.59 7.04
N ASP A 257 0.63 20.38 8.09
CA ASP A 257 0.30 19.98 9.45
C ASP A 257 -1.23 19.91 9.64
N ASP A 258 -1.68 18.96 10.47
CA ASP A 258 -3.04 18.87 11.03
C ASP A 258 -4.22 18.85 10.04
N THR A 259 -4.01 18.47 8.78
CA THR A 259 -5.10 18.43 7.79
C THR A 259 -5.92 17.14 7.81
N MET A 260 -5.45 16.12 8.54
CA MET A 260 -5.93 14.73 8.50
C MET A 260 -6.31 14.22 9.89
N LEU A 261 -7.15 14.97 10.62
CA LEU A 261 -7.60 14.56 11.96
C LEU A 261 -8.53 13.35 11.88
N ALA A 262 -8.23 12.32 12.66
CA ALA A 262 -8.95 11.06 12.71
C ALA A 262 -9.54 10.81 14.10
N LEU A 263 -10.73 10.23 14.14
CA LEU A 263 -11.43 9.82 15.35
C LEU A 263 -11.23 8.33 15.61
N PRO A 264 -11.19 7.88 16.88
CA PRO A 264 -11.18 6.46 17.19
C PRO A 264 -12.43 5.76 16.63
N ALA A 265 -12.27 4.51 16.20
CA ALA A 265 -13.42 3.69 15.80
C ALA A 265 -14.34 3.42 17.00
N ALA A 266 -15.66 3.36 16.78
CA ALA A 266 -16.61 2.97 17.82
C ALA A 266 -16.69 1.43 17.91
N GLY A 267 -16.18 0.88 19.02
CA GLY A 267 -16.31 -0.55 19.34
C GLY A 267 -15.16 -1.44 18.84
N ASP A 268 -15.22 -2.72 19.24
CA ASP A 268 -14.16 -3.72 19.03
C ASP A 268 -14.32 -4.53 17.73
N ALA A 269 -15.21 -4.14 16.82
CA ALA A 269 -15.66 -5.02 15.75
C ALA A 269 -14.61 -5.18 14.64
N ALA A 270 -13.94 -6.34 14.63
CA ALA A 270 -12.94 -6.75 13.65
C ALA A 270 -13.47 -6.85 12.20
N ASP A 271 -14.79 -7.00 11.99
CA ASP A 271 -15.37 -7.27 10.67
C ASP A 271 -15.85 -5.99 9.93
N ASP A 272 -16.12 -4.88 10.64
CA ASP A 272 -16.66 -3.63 10.08
C ASP A 272 -15.92 -2.41 10.65
N LEU A 273 -14.59 -2.43 10.52
CA LEU A 273 -13.73 -1.33 10.96
C LEU A 273 -14.20 -0.01 10.34
N CYS A 274 -14.37 1.01 11.20
CA CYS A 274 -14.84 2.32 10.80
C CYS A 274 -16.24 2.32 10.15
N GLU A 275 -17.15 1.47 10.63
CA GLU A 275 -18.59 1.68 10.42
C GLU A 275 -19.07 2.91 11.19
N ASP A 276 -18.71 3.01 12.47
CA ASP A 276 -18.97 4.13 13.36
C ASP A 276 -17.67 4.64 14.02
N VAL A 277 -17.72 5.87 14.54
CA VAL A 277 -16.61 6.53 15.23
C VAL A 277 -17.00 6.97 16.64
N ASP A 278 -16.08 6.85 17.58
CA ASP A 278 -16.25 7.43 18.92
C ASP A 278 -15.92 8.91 18.87
N THR A 279 -16.98 9.73 18.82
CA THR A 279 -16.89 11.20 18.81
C THR A 279 -16.55 11.80 20.18
N SER A 280 -16.52 11.00 21.24
CA SER A 280 -16.11 11.42 22.59
C SER A 280 -14.63 11.20 22.87
N GLY A 281 -13.97 10.34 22.07
CA GLY A 281 -12.56 10.05 22.18
C GLY A 281 -11.65 11.14 21.59
N ASP A 282 -10.40 11.16 22.04
CA ASP A 282 -9.39 12.10 21.54
C ASP A 282 -9.05 11.78 20.08
N PHE A 283 -9.12 12.80 19.23
CA PHE A 283 -8.69 12.67 17.84
C PHE A 283 -7.17 12.84 17.71
N VAL A 284 -6.60 12.21 16.68
CA VAL A 284 -5.18 12.31 16.35
C VAL A 284 -4.97 12.64 14.88
N PRO A 285 -3.93 13.41 14.51
CA PRO A 285 -3.57 13.58 13.10
C PRO A 285 -3.04 12.26 12.54
N MET A 286 -3.57 11.83 11.40
CA MET A 286 -3.00 10.74 10.61
C MET A 286 -1.79 11.23 9.82
N GLY A 287 -0.70 10.48 9.86
CA GLY A 287 0.48 10.69 9.01
C GLY A 287 1.71 11.12 9.81
N LEU A 288 2.54 12.02 9.29
CA LEU A 288 3.84 12.32 9.90
C LEU A 288 3.74 12.76 11.37
N HIS A 289 2.71 13.51 11.74
CA HIS A 289 2.53 14.09 13.07
C HIS A 289 1.75 13.21 14.06
N THR A 290 1.45 11.96 13.72
CA THR A 290 0.76 11.05 14.64
C THR A 290 1.51 10.96 15.99
N PRO A 291 0.84 11.20 17.13
CA PRO A 291 1.45 11.08 18.45
C PRO A 291 1.96 9.67 18.72
N ARG A 292 3.15 9.54 19.32
CA ARG A 292 3.77 8.23 19.62
C ARG A 292 3.01 7.41 20.65
N SER A 293 2.13 8.05 21.43
CA SER A 293 1.21 7.42 22.37
C SER A 293 -0.08 6.91 21.73
N ALA A 294 -0.39 7.28 20.47
CA ALA A 294 -1.63 6.88 19.81
C ALA A 294 -1.69 5.35 19.67
N ARG A 295 -2.83 4.76 20.04
CA ARG A 295 -3.06 3.31 19.96
C ARG A 295 -4.47 3.02 19.45
N GLY A 296 -4.61 1.92 18.73
CA GLY A 296 -5.90 1.41 18.25
C GLY A 296 -6.26 1.86 16.84
N VAL A 297 -7.54 1.74 16.49
CA VAL A 297 -8.04 1.99 15.14
C VAL A 297 -8.67 3.37 15.04
N TYR A 298 -8.31 4.12 13.99
CA TYR A 298 -8.79 5.47 13.74
C TYR A 298 -9.37 5.60 12.33
N CYS A 299 -10.36 6.49 12.21
CA CYS A 299 -11.16 6.68 11.03
C CYS A 299 -11.24 8.17 10.69
N LEU A 300 -11.23 8.47 9.40
CA LEU A 300 -11.34 9.85 8.90
C LEU A 300 -11.89 9.88 7.48
N SER A 301 -12.50 11.00 7.09
CA SER A 301 -12.87 11.27 5.69
C SER A 301 -11.79 12.09 4.98
N THR A 302 -11.59 11.84 3.69
CA THR A 302 -10.71 12.65 2.83
C THR A 302 -11.43 13.11 1.56
N ARG A 303 -10.98 14.21 0.96
CA ARG A 303 -11.49 14.74 -0.30
C ARG A 303 -11.10 13.86 -1.50
N PRO A 304 -11.77 14.01 -2.66
CA PRO A 304 -11.43 13.27 -3.87
C PRO A 304 -10.13 13.70 -4.57
N SER A 305 -9.63 14.89 -4.26
CA SER A 305 -8.44 15.51 -4.88
C SER A 305 -7.62 16.26 -3.84
N GLU A 306 -6.33 16.48 -4.14
CA GLU A 306 -5.42 17.29 -3.31
C GLU A 306 -5.89 18.76 -3.22
N PRO A 307 -5.78 19.44 -2.07
CA PRO A 307 -5.48 18.85 -0.76
C PRO A 307 -6.62 17.93 -0.32
N TYR A 308 -6.27 16.72 0.07
CA TYR A 308 -7.15 15.64 0.48
C TYR A 308 -7.72 15.89 1.88
N GLY A 309 -6.95 16.52 2.75
CA GLY A 309 -7.39 16.87 4.10
C GLY A 309 -8.41 18.00 4.06
N TYR A 310 -9.28 18.06 5.07
CA TYR A 310 -10.26 19.13 5.17
C TYR A 310 -9.70 20.40 5.80
N GLY A 311 -8.53 20.32 6.46
CA GLY A 311 -7.89 21.46 7.13
C GLY A 311 -8.75 22.05 8.26
N ALA A 312 -9.65 21.24 8.82
CA ALA A 312 -10.57 21.66 9.86
C ALA A 312 -9.92 21.55 11.24
N ALA A 313 -10.26 22.47 12.15
CA ALA A 313 -9.83 22.41 13.56
C ALA A 313 -10.41 21.19 14.31
N THR A 314 -11.37 20.50 13.71
CA THR A 314 -12.02 19.30 14.23
C THR A 314 -12.10 18.23 13.14
N PRO A 315 -12.06 16.94 13.50
CA PRO A 315 -12.26 15.85 12.55
C PRO A 315 -13.55 16.01 11.74
N VAL A 316 -13.51 15.62 10.47
CA VAL A 316 -14.72 15.48 9.66
C VAL A 316 -15.24 14.05 9.85
N PRO A 317 -16.48 13.86 10.34
CA PRO A 317 -17.07 12.54 10.48
C PRO A 317 -16.99 11.74 9.18
N LEU A 318 -17.02 10.41 9.30
CA LEU A 318 -17.10 9.54 8.13
C LEU A 318 -18.35 9.91 7.32
N ALA A 319 -18.17 10.18 6.03
CA ALA A 319 -19.31 10.35 5.14
C ALA A 319 -20.11 9.03 5.13
N GLU A 320 -21.44 9.10 5.30
CA GLU A 320 -22.31 7.92 5.24
C GLU A 320 -21.95 7.08 4.01
N LYS A 321 -21.73 5.76 4.20
CA LYS A 321 -21.43 4.81 3.11
C LYS A 321 -22.53 5.00 2.04
N PRO A 322 -22.21 5.41 0.80
CA PRO A 322 -23.25 5.62 -0.21
C PRO A 322 -23.96 4.29 -0.45
N THR A 323 -25.29 4.30 -0.36
CA THR A 323 -26.09 3.10 -0.59
C THR A 323 -25.79 2.51 -1.96
N TRP A 324 -26.04 1.21 -2.16
CA TRP A 324 -25.86 0.58 -3.48
C TRP A 324 -26.65 1.32 -4.57
N VAL A 325 -27.78 1.94 -4.22
CA VAL A 325 -28.59 2.80 -5.10
C VAL A 325 -27.83 4.06 -5.46
N GLN A 326 -27.27 4.79 -4.49
CA GLN A 326 -26.47 6.00 -4.74
C GLN A 326 -25.20 5.67 -5.55
N THR A 327 -24.58 4.52 -5.29
CA THR A 327 -23.43 4.02 -6.05
C THR A 327 -23.81 3.70 -7.49
N ALA A 328 -24.94 3.01 -7.72
CA ALA A 328 -25.47 2.73 -9.05
C ALA A 328 -25.86 4.01 -9.80
N PHE A 329 -26.46 4.99 -9.12
CA PHE A 329 -26.81 6.29 -9.69
C PHE A 329 -25.58 7.13 -10.03
N MET A 330 -24.54 7.13 -9.19
CA MET A 330 -23.25 7.76 -9.51
C MET A 330 -22.60 7.09 -10.71
N TRP A 331 -22.66 5.75 -10.80
CA TRP A 331 -22.21 4.98 -11.95
C TRP A 331 -22.95 5.33 -13.23
N LEU A 332 -24.28 5.42 -13.18
CA LEU A 332 -25.11 5.82 -14.32
C LEU A 332 -24.83 7.27 -14.73
N LYS A 333 -24.67 8.20 -13.77
CA LYS A 333 -24.25 9.59 -14.05
C LYS A 333 -22.87 9.64 -14.69
N PHE A 334 -21.91 8.85 -14.19
CA PHE A 334 -20.57 8.78 -14.76
C PHE A 334 -20.58 8.25 -16.19
N LEU A 335 -21.33 7.16 -16.47
CA LEU A 335 -21.51 6.63 -17.82
C LEU A 335 -22.16 7.66 -18.76
N LYS A 336 -23.14 8.42 -18.26
CA LYS A 336 -23.83 9.47 -19.03
C LYS A 336 -22.92 10.67 -19.31
N MET A 337 -22.10 11.09 -18.34
CA MET A 337 -21.07 12.12 -18.55
C MET A 337 -20.01 11.65 -19.55
N ARG A 338 -19.61 10.38 -19.47
CA ARG A 338 -18.65 9.79 -20.42
C ARG A 338 -19.25 9.74 -21.82
N GLN A 339 -20.50 9.30 -21.98
CA GLN A 339 -21.24 9.37 -23.24
C GLN A 339 -21.26 10.78 -23.81
N SER A 340 -21.56 11.81 -23.00
CA SER A 340 -21.52 13.20 -23.47
C SER A 340 -20.12 13.69 -23.86
N SER A 341 -19.06 13.21 -23.20
CA SER A 341 -17.67 13.53 -23.58
C SER A 341 -17.23 12.81 -24.85
N THR A 342 -17.69 11.56 -25.07
CA THR A 342 -17.47 10.83 -26.33
C THR A 342 -18.35 11.35 -27.47
N GLU A 343 -19.54 11.88 -27.21
CA GLU A 343 -20.36 12.57 -28.23
C GLU A 343 -19.77 13.92 -28.62
N ALA A 344 -19.08 14.60 -27.68
CA ALA A 344 -18.29 15.78 -27.97
C ALA A 344 -17.02 15.45 -28.80
N SER A 345 -16.36 14.30 -28.56
CA SER A 345 -15.20 13.87 -29.36
C SER A 345 -15.57 13.21 -30.69
N ASN A 346 -16.71 12.53 -30.79
CA ASN A 346 -17.16 11.85 -32.00
C ASN A 346 -17.85 12.78 -33.01
N LYS A 347 -18.01 14.07 -32.68
CA LYS A 347 -18.34 15.09 -33.69
C LYS A 347 -17.13 15.56 -34.50
N GLU A 348 -15.91 15.16 -34.15
CA GLU A 348 -14.69 15.57 -34.87
C GLU A 348 -14.03 14.47 -35.71
N ASN A 349 -14.42 13.19 -35.59
CA ASN A 349 -13.87 12.13 -36.45
C ASN A 349 -14.97 11.16 -36.90
N GLY A 350 -15.40 11.32 -38.16
CA GLY A 350 -16.10 10.28 -38.88
C GLY A 350 -15.09 9.23 -39.34
N ASP A 351 -15.36 7.95 -39.03
CA ASP A 351 -15.52 6.89 -40.04
C ASP A 351 -15.76 5.53 -39.38
N ASP A 352 -16.72 4.82 -39.98
CA ASP A 352 -17.11 3.41 -39.93
C ASP A 352 -16.60 2.47 -38.82
N LEU A 353 -17.54 1.87 -38.08
CA LEU A 353 -17.35 0.51 -37.55
C LEU A 353 -18.62 -0.34 -37.69
N MET A 354 -18.46 -1.47 -38.38
CA MET A 354 -19.48 -2.48 -38.65
C MET A 354 -20.12 -3.05 -37.37
N ILE A 355 -21.45 -3.15 -37.40
CA ILE A 355 -22.27 -3.85 -36.41
C ILE A 355 -22.25 -5.34 -36.74
N ILE A 356 -21.66 -6.17 -35.87
CA ILE A 356 -21.83 -7.62 -35.87
C ILE A 356 -22.98 -7.97 -34.91
N THR A 357 -24.10 -8.43 -35.49
CA THR A 357 -25.28 -8.93 -34.77
C THR A 357 -25.11 -10.41 -34.46
N ILE A 358 -25.36 -10.83 -33.21
CA ILE A 358 -25.44 -12.27 -32.83
C ILE A 358 -26.89 -12.59 -32.38
N PRO A 359 -27.47 -13.75 -32.76
CA PRO A 359 -28.91 -14.01 -32.67
C PRO A 359 -29.38 -14.50 -31.28
N LYS A 360 -30.64 -14.19 -30.94
CA LYS A 360 -31.37 -14.71 -29.77
C LYS A 360 -31.57 -16.23 -29.86
N GLY A 361 -31.14 -16.95 -28.81
CA GLY A 361 -31.38 -18.37 -28.60
C GLY A 361 -32.17 -18.65 -27.31
N ARG A 362 -33.20 -19.48 -27.47
CA ARG A 362 -34.24 -20.00 -26.56
C ARG A 362 -33.84 -20.37 -25.12
N GLY A 363 -34.83 -20.26 -24.24
CA GLY A 363 -34.74 -20.61 -22.82
C GLY A 363 -34.96 -22.09 -22.46
N CYS A 364 -34.61 -22.36 -21.21
CA CYS A 364 -34.98 -23.46 -20.31
C CYS A 364 -34.93 -22.80 -18.91
N GLY A 365 -35.92 -22.88 -18.02
CA GLY A 365 -36.54 -24.06 -17.44
C GLY A 365 -36.38 -23.93 -15.92
N ASN A 366 -37.49 -23.82 -15.19
CA ASN A 366 -37.52 -23.66 -13.72
C ASN A 366 -36.83 -24.83 -13.02
N THR A 367 -35.80 -24.56 -12.23
CA THR A 367 -35.43 -25.38 -11.07
C THR A 367 -35.11 -24.47 -9.89
N SER A 368 -35.84 -24.68 -8.79
CA SER A 368 -35.61 -24.10 -7.48
C SER A 368 -34.19 -24.44 -7.00
N SER A 369 -33.37 -23.42 -6.78
CA SER A 369 -32.07 -23.52 -6.13
C SER A 369 -32.20 -23.02 -4.68
N PRO A 370 -31.58 -23.71 -3.69
CA PRO A 370 -31.59 -23.25 -2.31
C PRO A 370 -30.78 -21.96 -2.20
N GLN A 371 -31.19 -21.08 -1.27
CA GLN A 371 -30.46 -19.86 -0.94
C GLN A 371 -28.99 -20.18 -0.67
N PRO A 372 -28.04 -19.44 -1.25
CA PRO A 372 -26.66 -19.54 -0.81
C PRO A 372 -26.56 -18.83 0.55
N ASP A 373 -26.20 -19.61 1.56
CA ASP A 373 -25.60 -19.08 2.79
C ASP A 373 -24.49 -18.09 2.42
N SER A 374 -24.38 -17.03 3.22
CA SER A 374 -23.40 -15.95 3.10
C SER A 374 -21.96 -16.48 3.25
N ALA A 375 -21.44 -17.12 2.21
CA ALA A 375 -20.02 -17.45 2.10
C ALA A 375 -19.23 -16.17 1.78
N ARG A 376 -18.27 -15.87 2.65
CA ARG A 376 -17.55 -14.59 2.77
C ARG A 376 -16.62 -14.36 1.57
N SER A 377 -16.35 -13.09 1.25
CA SER A 377 -15.34 -12.73 0.24
C SER A 377 -13.91 -12.99 0.71
N GLN A 378 -13.64 -12.96 2.02
CA GLN A 378 -12.38 -13.42 2.61
C GLN A 378 -12.17 -14.91 2.37
N ASP A 379 -13.20 -15.72 2.61
CA ASP A 379 -13.12 -17.18 2.46
C ASP A 379 -12.77 -17.57 1.03
N PHE A 380 -13.37 -16.96 0.01
CA PHE A 380 -13.07 -17.34 -1.38
C PHE A 380 -11.65 -16.94 -1.82
N HIS A 381 -11.15 -15.77 -1.42
CA HIS A 381 -9.83 -15.31 -1.83
C HIS A 381 -8.71 -16.04 -1.08
N GLU A 382 -8.82 -16.19 0.25
CA GLU A 382 -7.91 -17.04 1.02
C GLU A 382 -7.98 -18.51 0.60
N PHE A 383 -9.19 -19.06 0.40
CA PHE A 383 -9.36 -20.43 -0.09
C PHE A 383 -8.73 -20.61 -1.46
N PHE A 384 -8.86 -19.65 -2.36
CA PHE A 384 -8.24 -19.71 -3.69
C PHE A 384 -6.71 -19.79 -3.56
N TRP A 385 -6.07 -18.95 -2.74
CA TRP A 385 -4.62 -19.02 -2.55
C TRP A 385 -4.14 -20.23 -1.75
N LYS A 386 -4.89 -20.67 -0.73
CA LYS A 386 -4.60 -21.89 0.07
C LYS A 386 -4.80 -23.18 -0.73
N SER A 387 -5.75 -23.20 -1.68
CA SER A 387 -6.01 -24.36 -2.55
C SER A 387 -5.00 -24.49 -3.69
N LEU A 388 -4.33 -23.40 -4.05
CA LEU A 388 -3.13 -23.44 -4.86
C LEU A 388 -2.00 -23.95 -3.96
N ASN A 389 -1.71 -25.24 -4.05
CA ASN A 389 -0.76 -25.99 -3.22
C ASN A 389 0.71 -25.56 -3.51
N PHE A 390 1.01 -24.28 -3.31
CA PHE A 390 2.37 -23.73 -3.40
C PHE A 390 3.24 -24.38 -2.32
N PRO A 391 4.52 -24.69 -2.62
CA PRO A 391 5.42 -25.23 -1.62
C PRO A 391 5.48 -24.27 -0.43
N GLN A 392 4.94 -24.73 0.70
CA GLN A 392 4.99 -24.02 1.98
C GLN A 392 6.47 -23.82 2.35
N VAL A 393 6.80 -22.62 2.80
CA VAL A 393 8.13 -22.29 3.29
C VAL A 393 8.24 -22.85 4.72
N PRO A 394 9.30 -23.60 5.07
CA PRO A 394 9.61 -23.92 6.46
C PRO A 394 10.08 -22.69 7.24
#